data_AF-A0A7R9YJ79-F1
#
_entry.id   AF-A0A7R9YJ79-F1
#
_cell.length_a   1.000
_cell.length_b   1.000
_cell.length_c   1.000
_cell.angle_alpha   90.00
_cell.angle_beta   90.00
_cell.angle_gamma   90.00
#
_symmetry.space_group_name_H-M   'P 1'
#
loop_
_entity.id
_entity.type
_entity.pdbx_description
1 polymer ?
#
loop_
_entity_poly.entity_id
_entity_poly.type
_entity_poly.pdbx_seq_one_letter_code
_entity_poly.pdbx_strand_id
1 'polypeptide(L)'
;GLLIGGRSELEYAPAQPPSPGDSGLRGSIVCGVHVWAASVPVCVCDIDGTITRSDLGGHVSSFAHFSYAHAGVCALLSALSARGYGICYVTARPLTGAVGIDR
;
A
#
# COMPACT_ATOMS: atom_id res chain seq x y z
N GLY A 1 0.21 -5.72 -21.58
CA GLY A 1 0.27 -7.10 -21.06
C GLY A 1 -1.07 -7.48 -20.48
N LEU A 2 -1.45 -8.75 -20.53
CA LEU A 2 -2.63 -9.25 -19.83
C LEU A 2 -2.34 -9.21 -18.33
N LEU A 3 -3.19 -8.55 -17.54
CA LEU A 3 -3.05 -8.60 -16.09
C LEU A 3 -3.44 -10.00 -15.60
N ILE A 4 -2.53 -10.65 -14.88
CA ILE A 4 -2.76 -11.95 -14.26
C ILE A 4 -3.39 -11.78 -12.87
N GLY A 5 -4.21 -12.73 -12.44
CA GLY A 5 -4.79 -12.72 -11.10
C GLY A 5 -3.70 -12.75 -10.02
N GLY A 6 -3.92 -12.02 -8.92
CA GLY A 6 -2.96 -11.88 -7.83
C GLY A 6 -2.10 -10.62 -7.93
N ARG A 7 -0.93 -10.64 -7.29
CA ARG A 7 0.01 -9.51 -7.24
C ARG A 7 0.88 -9.47 -8.49
N SER A 8 0.99 -8.31 -9.09
CA SER A 8 1.92 -7.98 -10.17
C SER A 8 2.69 -6.70 -9.83
N GLU A 9 3.83 -6.53 -10.47
CA GLU A 9 4.61 -5.29 -10.45
C GLU A 9 4.49 -4.61 -11.81
N LEU A 10 4.27 -3.31 -11.80
CA LEU A 10 4.14 -2.48 -13.00
C LEU A 10 5.17 -1.37 -12.94
N GLU A 11 6.05 -1.33 -13.94
CA GLU A 11 7.01 -0.25 -14.14
C GLU A 11 6.48 0.74 -15.19
N TYR A 12 6.50 2.01 -14.85
CA TYR A 12 6.18 3.12 -15.74
C TYR A 12 7.42 3.98 -15.98
N ALA A 13 7.78 4.13 -17.26
CA ALA A 13 8.82 5.05 -17.72
C ALA A 13 8.20 6.05 -18.72
N PRO A 14 8.31 7.36 -18.51
CA PRO A 14 7.74 8.35 -19.41
C PRO A 14 8.41 8.33 -20.79
N ALA A 15 7.60 8.26 -21.85
CA ALA A 15 8.05 8.08 -23.24
C ALA A 15 8.51 9.37 -23.95
N GLN A 16 8.53 10.52 -23.26
CA GLN A 16 8.73 11.80 -23.92
C GLN A 16 10.18 11.98 -24.40
N PRO A 17 10.42 12.42 -25.66
CA PRO A 17 11.77 12.77 -26.11
C PRO A 17 12.31 13.94 -25.27
N PRO A 18 13.62 13.98 -24.99
CA PRO A 18 14.20 15.03 -24.16
C PRO A 18 13.99 16.40 -24.82
N SER A 19 13.48 17.35 -24.05
CA SER A 19 13.46 18.76 -24.46
C SER A 19 14.90 19.31 -24.47
N PRO A 20 15.24 20.26 -25.35
CA PRO A 20 16.56 20.88 -25.34
C PRO A 20 16.85 21.51 -23.97
N GLY A 21 17.92 21.05 -23.30
CA GLY A 21 18.32 21.51 -21.96
C GLY A 21 17.97 20.57 -20.80
N ASP A 22 17.32 19.44 -21.05
CA ASP A 22 17.01 18.44 -20.03
C ASP A 22 18.24 17.60 -19.65
N SER A 23 18.52 17.47 -18.35
CA SER A 23 19.69 16.77 -17.77
C SER A 23 19.70 15.25 -17.98
N GLY A 24 18.64 14.70 -18.59
CA GLY A 24 18.57 13.28 -19.00
C GLY A 24 18.28 12.30 -17.86
N LEU A 25 18.06 12.76 -16.63
CA LEU A 25 17.63 11.90 -15.53
C LEU A 25 16.18 11.46 -15.76
N ARG A 26 16.04 10.28 -16.38
CA ARG A 26 14.77 9.58 -16.55
C ARG A 26 14.51 8.74 -15.31
N GLY A 27 13.54 9.13 -14.49
CA GLY A 27 13.02 8.26 -13.44
C GLY A 27 12.00 7.28 -14.01
N SER A 28 12.13 5.99 -13.70
CA SER A 28 11.00 5.06 -13.76
C SER A 28 10.36 4.95 -12.38
N ILE A 29 9.06 4.66 -12.36
CA ILE A 29 8.31 4.41 -11.14
C ILE A 29 7.80 2.98 -11.19
N VAL A 30 7.98 2.25 -10.11
CA VAL A 30 7.45 0.91 -9.92
C VAL A 30 6.26 0.97 -8.98
N CYS A 31 5.17 0.28 -9.31
CA CYS A 31 4.02 0.13 -8.43
C CYS A 31 3.52 -1.32 -8.37
N GLY A 32 2.88 -1.66 -7.25
CA GLY A 32 2.17 -2.93 -7.10
C GLY A 32 0.75 -2.85 -7.64
N VAL A 33 0.34 -3.87 -8.38
CA VAL A 33 -1.03 -4.03 -8.91
C VAL A 33 -1.59 -5.35 -8.41
N HIS A 34 -2.83 -5.36 -7.91
CA HIS A 34 -3.55 -6.58 -7.54
C HIS A 34 -4.79 -6.74 -8.41
N VAL A 35 -4.97 -7.92 -8.97
CA VAL A 35 -6.16 -8.26 -9.77
C VAL A 35 -6.92 -9.41 -9.14
N TRP A 36 -8.19 -9.18 -8.87
CA TRP A 36 -9.11 -10.18 -8.33
C TRP A 36 -10.24 -10.42 -9.32
N ALA A 37 -10.76 -11.66 -9.35
CA ALA A 37 -11.99 -11.96 -10.08
C ALA A 37 -13.17 -11.22 -9.40
N ALA A 38 -14.19 -10.84 -10.17
CA ALA A 38 -15.35 -10.10 -9.66
C ALA A 38 -16.14 -10.84 -8.56
N SER A 39 -16.00 -12.17 -8.49
CA SER A 39 -16.63 -13.01 -7.47
C SER A 39 -15.86 -13.08 -6.14
N VAL A 40 -14.62 -12.56 -6.08
CA VAL A 40 -13.81 -12.58 -4.86
C VAL A 40 -14.40 -11.58 -3.86
N PRO A 41 -14.80 -12.02 -2.65
CA PRO A 41 -15.24 -11.09 -1.63
C PRO A 41 -14.05 -10.28 -1.10
N VAL A 42 -14.26 -8.99 -0.85
CA VAL A 42 -13.22 -8.08 -0.40
C VAL A 42 -13.53 -7.58 1.01
N CYS A 43 -12.54 -7.65 1.90
CA CYS A 43 -12.55 -6.99 3.20
C CYS A 43 -11.79 -5.66 3.06
N VAL A 44 -12.47 -4.54 3.30
CA VAL A 44 -11.86 -3.20 3.28
C VAL A 44 -11.49 -2.80 4.71
N CYS A 45 -10.25 -2.40 4.91
CA CYS A 45 -9.71 -2.05 6.22
C CYS A 45 -9.09 -0.65 6.17
N ASP A 46 -9.58 0.25 7.00
CA ASP A 46 -8.92 1.53 7.25
C ASP A 46 -7.63 1.31 8.04
N ILE A 47 -6.54 1.99 7.66
CA ILE A 47 -5.26 1.91 8.36
C ILE A 47 -5.28 2.83 9.59
N ASP A 48 -5.91 4.00 9.47
CA ASP A 48 -5.84 5.08 10.46
C ASP A 48 -6.97 4.97 11.48
N GLY A 49 -6.64 4.65 12.73
CA GLY A 49 -7.65 4.47 13.78
C GLY A 49 -8.36 3.11 13.81
N THR A 50 -8.16 2.22 12.82
CA THR A 50 -8.67 0.83 12.84
C THR A 50 -7.55 -0.20 12.98
N ILE A 51 -6.51 -0.15 12.12
CA ILE A 51 -5.30 -0.96 12.32
C ILE A 51 -4.39 -0.28 13.35
N THR A 52 -4.22 1.03 13.29
CA THR A 52 -3.37 1.78 14.24
C THR A 52 -4.20 2.40 15.37
N ARG A 53 -3.78 2.23 16.63
CA ARG A 53 -4.62 2.48 17.82
C ARG A 53 -5.04 3.95 18.03
N SER A 54 -4.34 4.94 17.46
CA SER A 54 -4.70 6.38 17.35
C SER A 54 -3.41 7.23 17.31
N ASP A 55 -3.43 8.34 16.56
CA ASP A 55 -2.35 9.34 16.41
C ASP A 55 -2.01 10.16 17.69
N LEU A 56 -1.65 9.49 18.79
CA LEU A 56 -1.15 10.15 20.00
C LEU A 56 0.32 9.84 20.20
N GLY A 57 1.16 10.56 19.45
CA GLY A 57 2.60 10.59 19.71
C GLY A 57 3.41 10.76 18.45
N GLY A 58 3.41 11.96 17.87
CA GLY A 58 4.55 12.39 17.06
C GLY A 58 5.83 12.13 17.85
N HIS A 59 6.80 11.47 17.22
CA HIS A 59 8.06 11.02 17.81
C HIS A 59 7.93 9.94 18.90
N VAL A 60 8.06 8.67 18.52
CA VAL A 60 9.06 7.71 19.04
C VAL A 60 8.77 6.32 18.46
N SER A 61 9.82 5.73 17.86
CA SER A 61 10.04 4.30 17.58
C SER A 61 9.47 3.68 16.29
N SER A 62 10.16 3.92 15.17
CA SER A 62 10.13 3.06 13.96
C SER A 62 10.78 1.68 14.16
N PHE A 63 10.68 1.04 15.33
CA PHE A 63 11.40 -0.24 15.58
C PHE A 63 10.69 -1.27 16.47
N ALA A 64 9.45 -1.05 16.88
CA ALA A 64 8.71 -2.01 17.71
C ALA A 64 7.48 -2.57 16.95
N HIS A 65 7.71 -3.64 16.20
CA HIS A 65 6.76 -4.35 15.33
C HIS A 65 5.49 -4.93 16.00
N PHE A 66 5.15 -4.59 17.25
CA PHE A 66 4.05 -5.24 17.98
C PHE A 66 3.11 -4.32 18.79
N SER A 67 3.36 -3.01 18.91
CA SER A 67 2.58 -2.17 19.83
C SER A 67 1.51 -1.26 19.21
N TYR A 68 1.34 -1.25 17.89
CA TYR A 68 0.42 -0.31 17.22
C TYR A 68 -0.88 -0.93 16.69
N ALA A 69 -0.92 -2.27 16.52
CA ALA A 69 -2.11 -2.97 16.04
C ALA A 69 -3.12 -3.26 17.17
N HIS A 70 -4.43 -3.19 16.88
CA HIS A 70 -5.42 -3.77 17.79
C HIS A 70 -5.19 -5.29 17.89
N ALA A 71 -5.25 -5.84 19.10
CA ALA A 71 -4.94 -7.25 19.32
C ALA A 71 -5.85 -8.14 18.47
N GLY A 72 -5.26 -9.13 17.79
CA GLY A 72 -6.00 -10.06 16.95
C GLY A 72 -6.30 -9.60 15.52
N VAL A 73 -6.04 -8.34 15.14
CA VAL A 73 -6.26 -7.85 13.77
C VAL A 73 -5.43 -8.63 12.75
N CYS A 74 -4.14 -8.84 13.02
CA CYS A 74 -3.28 -9.63 12.11
C CYS A 74 -3.78 -11.06 11.94
N ALA A 75 -4.25 -11.69 13.02
CA ALA A 75 -4.79 -13.05 12.98
C ALA A 75 -6.10 -13.10 12.19
N LEU A 76 -6.99 -12.11 12.38
CA LEU A 76 -8.24 -11.98 11.64
C LEU A 76 -8.00 -11.79 10.14
N LEU A 77 -7.15 -10.85 9.75
CA LEU A 77 -6.87 -10.57 8.34
C LEU A 77 -6.17 -11.76 7.66
N SER A 78 -5.28 -12.45 8.38
CA SER A 78 -4.65 -13.69 7.89
C SER A 78 -5.70 -14.80 7.67
N ALA A 79 -6.63 -14.97 8.61
CA ALA A 79 -7.70 -15.96 8.49
C ALA A 79 -8.67 -15.63 7.34
N LEU A 80 -8.98 -14.35 7.11
CA LEU A 80 -9.81 -13.93 5.97
C LEU A 80 -9.10 -14.17 4.64
N SER A 81 -7.83 -13.81 4.54
CA SER A 81 -7.02 -14.08 3.35
C SER A 81 -6.94 -15.58 3.05
N ALA A 82 -6.71 -16.42 4.07
CA ALA A 82 -6.70 -17.88 3.92
C ALA A 82 -8.06 -18.46 3.47
N ARG A 83 -9.17 -17.75 3.72
CA ARG A 83 -10.51 -18.11 3.25
C ARG A 83 -10.84 -17.55 1.85
N GLY A 84 -9.89 -16.93 1.18
CA GLY A 84 -10.03 -16.43 -0.19
C GLY A 84 -10.56 -14.99 -0.29
N TYR A 85 -10.56 -14.23 0.81
CA TYR A 85 -10.91 -12.80 0.74
C TYR A 85 -9.74 -11.99 0.19
N GLY A 86 -10.04 -11.03 -0.68
CA GLY A 86 -9.12 -9.92 -0.97
C GLY A 86 -9.09 -8.97 0.21
N ILE A 87 -7.89 -8.58 0.68
CA ILE A 87 -7.74 -7.57 1.74
C ILE A 87 -7.35 -6.25 1.10
N CYS A 88 -8.21 -5.24 1.20
CA CYS A 88 -8.00 -3.91 0.65
C CYS A 88 -7.77 -2.92 1.78
N TYR A 89 -6.58 -2.33 1.85
CA TYR A 89 -6.27 -1.31 2.84
C TYR A 89 -6.54 0.08 2.27
N VAL A 90 -7.19 0.93 3.06
CA VAL A 90 -7.45 2.34 2.73
C VAL A 90 -6.85 3.25 3.80
N THR A 91 -6.45 4.46 3.41
CA THR A 91 -5.90 5.46 4.33
C THR A 91 -6.21 6.86 3.80
N ALA A 92 -6.38 7.81 4.72
CA ALA A 92 -6.53 9.23 4.41
C ALA A 92 -5.22 10.02 4.57
N ARG A 93 -4.08 9.34 4.81
CA ARG A 93 -2.77 9.98 4.92
C ARG A 93 -2.37 10.67 3.63
N PRO A 94 -1.64 11.80 3.72
CA PRO A 94 -1.06 12.44 2.55
C PRO A 94 -0.03 11.52 1.88
N LEU A 95 0.18 11.68 0.57
CA LEU A 95 1.23 10.95 -0.15
C LEU A 95 2.65 11.39 0.28
N THR A 96 2.79 12.59 0.84
CA THR A 96 4.08 13.20 1.17
C THR A 96 4.15 13.66 2.63
N GLY A 97 5.35 13.68 3.21
CA GLY A 97 5.63 14.19 4.55
C GLY A 97 5.89 13.11 5.61
N ALA A 98 6.15 13.53 6.86
CA ALA A 98 6.60 12.66 7.95
C ALA A 98 5.59 11.59 8.42
N VAL A 99 4.34 11.68 7.96
CA VAL A 99 3.24 10.75 8.29
C VAL A 99 2.64 10.13 7.02
N GLY A 100 3.18 10.46 5.84
CA GLY A 100 2.64 9.98 4.57
C GLY A 100 2.94 8.50 4.30
N ILE A 101 2.35 7.96 3.23
CA ILE A 101 2.75 6.64 2.72
C ILE A 101 4.14 6.78 2.10
N ASP A 102 5.19 6.42 2.85
CA ASP A 102 6.56 6.41 2.33
C ASP A 102 6.73 5.29 1.28
N ARG A 103 7.65 5.52 0.33
CA ARG A 103 7.86 4.67 -0.85
C ARG A 103 8.51 3.33 -0.54
#